data_AF-A0A0A9XUZ0-F1
#
_entry.id   AF-A0A0A9XUZ0-F1
#
_cell.length_a   1.000
_cell.length_b   1.000
_cell.length_c   1.000
_cell.angle_alpha   90.00
_cell.angle_beta   90.00
_cell.angle_gamma   90.00
#
_symmetry.space_group_name_H-M   'P 1'
#
loop_
_entity.id
_entity.type
_entity.pdbx_description
1 polymer ?
#
loop_
_entity_poly.entity_id
_entity_poly.type
_entity_poly.pdbx_seq_one_letter_code
_entity_poly.pdbx_strand_id
1 'polypeptide(L)'
;MLAYFVIILSGFTSMVALVYTVAVSIVVEFKNKCRPWIVASLVTAIGFIAGVAVMLPDRLKFLHMLDYYVIGHMVALSTALELIGFIWIYGIESIRNDFEFVLGYKLSKIWNTIWFTTPIFLIGAEVASFFLLPLTGEDENTDDYWVYLTGWVLYGFLWLLIFIVAIWQICGQVDYNFGQKLQSSLKPTRNWGPVDPICRHGWVQWRESYQATGERDFTLKRRGTRDYTHSIKSEARYNTMSLPRSGSQYVVQLPEGLDISDHAYWRRDLSNLKKTKT
;
A
#
# COMPACT_ATOMS: atom_id res chain seq x y z
N MET A 1 -5.04 28.27 -31.84
CA MET A 1 -6.15 27.93 -30.93
C MET A 1 -6.15 26.47 -30.53
N LEU A 2 -6.19 25.50 -31.47
CA LEU A 2 -6.19 24.06 -31.14
C LEU A 2 -4.96 23.62 -30.31
N ALA A 3 -3.76 24.08 -30.66
CA ALA A 3 -2.54 23.72 -29.90
C ALA A 3 -2.59 24.14 -28.42
N TYR A 4 -3.05 25.36 -28.13
CA TYR A 4 -3.22 25.83 -26.74
C TYR A 4 -4.28 25.03 -26.00
N PHE A 5 -5.37 24.66 -26.67
CA PHE A 5 -6.40 23.81 -26.09
C PHE A 5 -5.85 22.42 -25.71
N VAL A 6 -5.03 21.82 -26.59
CA VAL A 6 -4.38 20.54 -26.32
C VAL A 6 -3.42 20.64 -25.12
N ILE A 7 -2.63 21.71 -25.01
CA ILE A 7 -1.72 21.93 -23.87
C ILE A 7 -2.52 22.05 -22.55
N ILE A 8 -3.60 22.83 -22.56
CA ILE A 8 -4.47 23.00 -21.38
C ILE A 8 -5.13 21.67 -20.99
N LEU A 9 -5.66 20.92 -21.96
CA LEU A 9 -6.28 19.62 -21.69
C LEU A 9 -5.29 18.60 -21.14
N SER A 10 -4.09 18.53 -21.70
CA SER A 10 -3.02 17.64 -21.22
C SER A 10 -2.67 17.94 -19.76
N GLY A 11 -2.43 19.22 -19.44
CA GLY A 11 -2.18 19.66 -18.06
C GLY A 11 -3.34 19.32 -17.12
N PHE A 12 -4.58 19.58 -17.56
CA PHE A 12 -5.78 19.25 -16.78
C PHE A 12 -5.87 17.76 -16.45
N THR A 13 -5.67 16.88 -17.44
CA THR A 13 -5.74 15.42 -17.23
C THR A 13 -4.69 14.92 -16.25
N SER A 14 -3.45 15.42 -16.34
CA SER A 14 -2.37 15.07 -15.41
C SER A 14 -2.68 15.52 -13.98
N MET A 15 -3.20 16.74 -13.79
CA MET A 15 -3.56 17.25 -12.47
C MET A 15 -4.71 16.48 -11.83
N VAL A 16 -5.73 16.09 -12.62
CA VAL A 16 -6.83 15.25 -12.14
C VAL A 16 -6.32 13.90 -11.64
N ALA A 17 -5.38 13.28 -12.37
CA ALA A 17 -4.78 12.01 -11.96
C ALA A 17 -4.01 12.15 -10.63
N LEU A 18 -3.17 13.20 -10.49
CA LEU A 18 -2.40 13.46 -9.28
C LEU A 18 -3.29 13.73 -8.05
N VAL A 19 -4.32 14.58 -8.21
CA VAL A 19 -5.26 14.86 -7.11
C VAL A 19 -6.04 13.60 -6.73
N TYR A 20 -6.45 12.79 -7.71
CA TYR A 20 -7.15 11.54 -7.45
C TYR A 20 -6.30 10.55 -6.66
N THR A 21 -5.03 10.32 -7.05
CA THR A 21 -4.15 9.38 -6.36
C THR A 21 -3.88 9.81 -4.91
N VAL A 22 -3.63 11.10 -4.67
CA VAL A 22 -3.44 11.65 -3.31
C VAL A 22 -4.72 11.58 -2.48
N ALA A 23 -5.87 11.92 -3.06
CA ALA A 23 -7.14 11.85 -2.33
C ALA A 23 -7.48 10.41 -1.92
N VAL A 24 -7.29 9.44 -2.83
CA VAL A 24 -7.54 8.02 -2.55
C VAL A 24 -6.57 7.50 -1.49
N SER A 25 -5.28 7.81 -1.57
CA SER A 25 -4.30 7.34 -0.58
C SER A 25 -4.65 7.81 0.84
N ILE A 26 -5.06 9.08 0.99
CA ILE A 26 -5.52 9.63 2.26
C ILE A 26 -6.79 8.91 2.75
N VAL A 27 -7.80 8.74 1.89
CA VAL A 27 -9.06 8.07 2.28
C VAL A 27 -8.83 6.63 2.74
N VAL A 28 -7.91 5.92 2.08
CA VAL A 28 -7.52 4.55 2.45
C VAL A 28 -6.85 4.52 3.83
N GLU A 29 -5.90 5.42 4.09
CA GLU A 29 -5.19 5.50 5.38
C GLU A 29 -6.17 5.79 6.55
N PHE A 30 -7.13 6.69 6.34
CA PHE A 30 -8.17 6.99 7.33
C PHE A 30 -9.30 5.95 7.41
N LYS A 31 -9.14 4.77 6.80
CA LYS A 31 -10.13 3.67 6.78
C LYS A 31 -11.53 4.12 6.35
N ASN A 32 -11.59 5.00 5.34
CA ASN A 32 -12.84 5.56 4.80
C ASN A 32 -13.73 6.30 5.83
N LYS A 33 -13.13 6.80 6.93
CA LYS A 33 -13.85 7.64 7.91
C LYS A 33 -14.18 9.03 7.34
N CYS A 34 -13.32 9.54 6.47
CA CYS A 34 -13.48 10.83 5.82
C CYS A 34 -14.22 10.67 4.49
N ARG A 35 -15.14 11.59 4.18
CA ARG A 35 -15.82 11.58 2.88
C ARG A 35 -14.83 11.98 1.77
N PRO A 36 -14.75 11.25 0.65
CA PRO A 36 -13.72 11.44 -0.36
C PRO A 36 -13.75 12.82 -1.03
N TRP A 37 -14.95 13.37 -1.26
CA TRP A 37 -15.10 14.71 -1.85
C TRP A 37 -14.56 15.84 -0.96
N ILE A 38 -14.62 15.69 0.37
CA ILE A 38 -14.08 16.69 1.32
C ILE A 38 -12.55 16.64 1.28
N VAL A 39 -11.98 15.44 1.27
CA VAL A 39 -10.52 15.25 1.16
C VAL A 39 -10.01 15.83 -0.15
N ALA A 40 -10.67 15.52 -1.27
CA ALA A 40 -10.31 16.07 -2.58
C ALA A 40 -10.36 17.60 -2.59
N SER A 41 -11.44 18.20 -2.07
CA SER A 41 -11.58 19.65 -1.98
C SER A 41 -10.47 20.30 -1.15
N LEU A 42 -10.09 19.68 -0.03
CA LEU A 42 -9.01 20.18 0.83
C LEU A 42 -7.65 20.12 0.12
N VAL A 43 -7.34 18.97 -0.51
CA VAL A 43 -6.10 18.79 -1.26
C VAL A 43 -5.99 19.80 -2.40
N THR A 44 -7.08 20.01 -3.16
CA THR A 44 -7.08 21.00 -4.24
C THR A 44 -6.97 22.44 -3.71
N ALA A 45 -7.59 22.77 -2.58
CA ALA A 45 -7.46 24.09 -1.97
C ALA A 45 -6.03 24.40 -1.51
N ILE A 46 -5.38 23.43 -0.84
CA ILE A 46 -3.97 23.56 -0.43
C ILE A 46 -3.06 23.67 -1.66
N GLY A 47 -3.28 22.82 -2.66
CA GLY A 47 -2.53 22.84 -3.93
C GLY A 47 -2.69 24.16 -4.68
N PHE A 48 -3.87 24.77 -4.66
CA PHE A 48 -4.12 26.08 -5.26
C PHE A 48 -3.34 27.19 -4.56
N ILE A 49 -3.37 27.23 -3.22
CA ILE A 49 -2.63 28.23 -2.42
C ILE A 49 -1.12 28.07 -2.66
N ALA A 50 -0.60 26.84 -2.59
CA ALA A 50 0.81 26.56 -2.85
C ALA A 50 1.21 26.91 -4.29
N GLY A 51 0.37 26.59 -5.28
CA GLY A 51 0.60 26.94 -6.67
C GLY A 51 0.66 28.44 -6.91
N VAL A 52 -0.23 29.22 -6.29
CA VAL A 52 -0.17 30.68 -6.32
C VAL A 52 1.14 31.18 -5.70
N ALA A 53 1.52 30.67 -4.53
CA ALA A 53 2.76 31.06 -3.85
C ALA A 53 4.02 30.79 -4.69
N VAL A 54 4.06 29.69 -5.46
CA VAL A 54 5.17 29.34 -6.37
C VAL A 54 5.25 30.29 -7.57
N MET A 55 4.12 30.85 -8.01
CA MET A 55 4.03 31.74 -9.17
C MET A 55 4.28 33.22 -8.83
N LEU A 56 4.27 33.59 -7.54
CA LEU A 56 4.49 34.95 -7.06
C LEU A 56 5.87 35.54 -7.42
N PRO A 57 6.99 34.79 -7.33
CA PRO A 57 8.32 35.33 -7.58
C PRO A 57 8.56 35.72 -9.04
N ASP A 58 9.35 36.77 -9.24
CA ASP A 58 9.71 37.27 -10.56
C ASP A 58 10.35 36.16 -11.43
N ARG A 59 9.97 36.14 -12.71
CA ARG A 59 10.49 35.22 -13.74
C ARG A 59 10.37 33.73 -13.38
N LEU A 60 9.44 33.36 -12.49
CA LEU A 60 9.20 31.96 -12.11
C LEU A 60 10.47 31.24 -11.58
N LYS A 61 11.42 31.99 -11.00
CA LYS A 61 12.69 31.43 -10.50
C LYS A 61 12.46 30.29 -9.50
N PHE A 62 11.46 30.42 -8.63
CA PHE A 62 11.13 29.38 -7.65
C PHE A 62 10.58 28.11 -8.31
N LEU A 63 9.76 28.26 -9.36
CA LEU A 63 9.26 27.12 -10.12
C LEU A 63 10.40 26.40 -10.84
N HIS A 64 11.29 27.15 -11.50
CA HIS A 64 12.46 26.59 -12.18
C HIS A 64 13.35 25.80 -11.21
N MET A 65 13.63 26.38 -10.04
CA MET A 65 14.39 25.71 -8.99
C MET A 65 13.77 24.37 -8.59
N LEU A 66 12.46 24.37 -8.36
CA LEU A 66 11.74 23.24 -7.81
C LEU A 66 11.62 22.11 -8.85
N ASP A 67 11.38 22.44 -10.12
CA ASP A 67 11.27 21.47 -11.21
C ASP A 67 12.63 20.85 -11.56
N TYR A 68 13.65 21.69 -11.76
CA TYR A 68 14.98 21.27 -12.23
C TYR A 68 15.78 20.54 -11.15
N TYR A 69 15.87 21.11 -9.93
CA TYR A 69 16.74 20.56 -8.89
C TYR A 69 16.04 19.57 -7.95
N VAL A 70 14.72 19.66 -7.77
CA VAL A 70 14.03 18.91 -6.71
C VAL A 70 13.12 17.82 -7.28
N ILE A 71 12.10 18.17 -8.07
CA ILE A 71 11.06 17.20 -8.50
C ILE A 71 11.66 16.05 -9.30
N GLY A 72 12.48 16.34 -10.32
CA GLY A 72 13.06 15.32 -11.18
C GLY A 72 13.82 14.26 -10.39
N HIS A 73 14.78 14.70 -9.57
CA HIS A 73 15.58 13.83 -8.71
C HIS A 73 14.77 13.10 -7.64
N MET A 74 13.81 13.78 -7.00
CA MET A 74 12.95 13.15 -5.99
C MET A 74 12.11 12.02 -6.59
N VAL A 75 11.45 12.27 -7.72
CA VAL A 75 10.59 11.27 -8.36
C VAL A 75 11.40 10.10 -8.86
N ALA A 76 12.54 10.34 -9.50
CA ALA A 76 13.37 9.29 -10.05
C ALA A 76 13.99 8.40 -8.96
N LEU A 77 14.57 8.99 -7.91
CA LEU A 77 15.14 8.22 -6.80
C LEU A 77 14.06 7.51 -5.97
N SER A 78 12.90 8.14 -5.72
CA SER A 78 11.77 7.48 -5.05
C SER A 78 11.27 6.28 -5.86
N THR A 79 11.08 6.44 -7.16
CA THR A 79 10.64 5.36 -8.07
C THR A 79 11.67 4.24 -8.11
N ALA A 80 12.97 4.56 -8.12
CA ALA A 80 14.04 3.56 -8.06
C ALA A 80 13.98 2.75 -6.76
N LEU A 81 13.81 3.40 -5.60
CA LEU A 81 13.69 2.70 -4.31
C LEU A 81 12.43 1.83 -4.23
N GLU A 82 11.30 2.32 -4.72
CA GLU A 82 10.05 1.54 -4.78
C GLU A 82 10.24 0.29 -5.65
N LEU A 83 10.86 0.42 -6.82
CA LEU A 83 11.14 -0.71 -7.70
C LEU A 83 12.13 -1.69 -7.10
N ILE A 84 13.16 -1.24 -6.38
CA ILE A 84 14.06 -2.13 -5.62
C ILE A 84 13.25 -2.93 -4.59
N GLY A 85 12.35 -2.28 -3.86
CA GLY A 85 11.45 -2.91 -2.92
C GLY A 85 10.59 -4.00 -3.55
N PHE A 86 9.93 -3.69 -4.67
CA PHE A 86 9.11 -4.68 -5.38
C PHE A 86 9.96 -5.81 -5.97
N ILE A 87 11.04 -5.50 -6.67
CA ILE A 87 11.71 -6.45 -7.55
C ILE A 87 12.70 -7.32 -6.77
N TRP A 88 13.50 -6.72 -5.89
CA TRP A 88 14.53 -7.46 -5.12
C TRP A 88 14.05 -7.91 -3.75
N ILE A 89 13.27 -7.09 -3.03
CA ILE A 89 12.83 -7.46 -1.67
C ILE A 89 11.64 -8.42 -1.72
N TYR A 90 10.61 -8.10 -2.51
CA TYR A 90 9.46 -9.01 -2.68
C TYR A 90 9.76 -10.19 -3.64
N GLY A 91 10.68 -9.98 -4.60
CA GLY A 91 11.23 -11.02 -5.47
C GLY A 91 10.48 -11.15 -6.81
N ILE A 92 11.25 -11.24 -7.90
CA ILE A 92 10.70 -11.23 -9.27
C ILE A 92 9.78 -12.43 -9.56
N GLU A 93 10.10 -13.60 -9.05
CA GLU A 93 9.27 -14.79 -9.26
C GLU A 93 7.91 -14.66 -8.57
N SER A 94 7.88 -14.08 -7.37
CA SER A 94 6.66 -13.78 -6.63
C SER A 94 5.78 -12.79 -7.39
N ILE A 95 6.37 -11.68 -7.87
CA ILE A 95 5.67 -10.68 -8.70
C ILE A 95 5.08 -11.33 -9.94
N ARG A 96 5.89 -12.09 -10.67
CA ARG A 96 5.45 -12.77 -11.89
C ARG A 96 4.27 -13.68 -11.58
N ASN A 97 4.35 -14.45 -10.49
CA ASN A 97 3.28 -15.36 -10.11
C ASN A 97 1.97 -14.62 -9.78
N ASP A 98 2.07 -13.47 -9.12
CA ASP A 98 0.91 -12.62 -8.83
C ASP A 98 0.29 -12.03 -10.10
N PHE A 99 1.10 -11.55 -11.04
CA PHE A 99 0.61 -11.09 -12.34
C PHE A 99 -0.03 -12.21 -13.16
N GLU A 100 0.55 -13.41 -13.17
CA GLU A 100 -0.02 -14.57 -13.86
C GLU A 100 -1.37 -14.99 -13.26
N PHE A 101 -1.55 -14.86 -11.94
CA PHE A 101 -2.83 -15.06 -11.28
C PHE A 101 -3.88 -14.01 -11.72
N VAL A 102 -3.52 -12.73 -11.73
CA VAL A 102 -4.43 -11.64 -12.13
C VAL A 102 -4.80 -11.74 -13.61
N LEU A 103 -3.83 -12.00 -14.48
CA LEU A 103 -4.02 -12.05 -15.93
C LEU A 103 -4.62 -13.38 -16.42
N GLY A 104 -4.36 -14.48 -15.72
CA GLY A 104 -4.89 -15.80 -16.07
C GLY A 104 -4.15 -16.50 -17.22
N TYR A 105 -2.96 -16.02 -17.59
CA TYR A 105 -2.06 -16.67 -18.56
C TYR A 105 -0.59 -16.56 -18.13
N LYS A 106 0.26 -17.44 -18.67
CA LYS A 106 1.72 -17.44 -18.37
C LYS A 106 2.40 -16.22 -18.99
N LEU A 107 3.10 -15.43 -18.19
CA LEU A 107 3.93 -14.34 -18.68
C LEU A 107 5.19 -14.88 -19.34
N SER A 108 5.62 -14.24 -20.42
CA SER A 108 6.89 -14.56 -21.08
C SER A 108 8.08 -14.27 -20.15
N LYS A 109 9.19 -14.98 -20.34
CA LYS A 109 10.41 -14.77 -19.54
C LYS A 109 11.06 -13.40 -19.78
N ILE A 110 10.73 -12.72 -20.89
CA ILE A 110 11.27 -11.39 -21.24
C ILE A 110 10.91 -10.36 -20.16
N TRP A 111 9.72 -10.47 -19.57
CA TRP A 111 9.28 -9.60 -18.47
C TRP A 111 10.21 -9.67 -17.25
N ASN A 112 10.78 -10.84 -16.96
CA ASN A 112 11.76 -10.99 -15.86
C ASN A 112 13.01 -10.13 -16.12
N THR A 113 13.53 -10.18 -17.35
CA THR A 113 14.70 -9.37 -17.74
C THR A 113 14.38 -7.88 -17.68
N ILE A 114 13.23 -7.44 -18.21
CA ILE A 114 12.81 -6.03 -18.19
C ILE A 114 12.66 -5.53 -16.75
N TRP A 115 11.99 -6.29 -15.89
CA TRP A 115 11.82 -5.90 -14.48
C TRP A 115 13.17 -5.85 -13.76
N PHE A 116 14.08 -6.80 -14.02
CA PHE A 116 15.41 -6.75 -13.43
C PHE A 116 16.24 -5.55 -13.91
N THR A 117 16.15 -5.16 -15.18
CA THR A 117 16.96 -4.06 -15.74
C THR A 117 16.40 -2.67 -15.42
N THR A 118 15.09 -2.52 -15.25
CA THR A 118 14.44 -1.22 -14.99
C THR A 118 15.02 -0.46 -13.77
N PRO A 119 15.16 -1.06 -12.57
CA PRO A 119 15.71 -0.34 -11.42
C PRO A 119 17.19 0.03 -11.64
N ILE A 120 17.97 -0.84 -12.29
CA ILE A 120 19.39 -0.56 -12.61
C ILE A 120 19.49 0.64 -13.55
N PHE A 121 18.63 0.70 -14.56
CA PHE A 121 18.58 1.82 -15.49
C PHE A 121 18.22 3.13 -14.80
N LEU A 122 17.22 3.13 -13.91
CA LEU A 122 16.81 4.34 -13.18
C LEU A 122 17.90 4.83 -12.22
N ILE A 123 18.56 3.92 -11.48
CA ILE A 123 19.70 4.29 -10.62
C ILE A 123 20.85 4.82 -11.48
N GLY A 124 21.13 4.18 -12.62
CA GLY A 124 22.16 4.64 -13.55
C GLY A 124 21.87 6.02 -14.11
N ALA A 125 20.62 6.31 -14.46
CA ALA A 125 20.17 7.62 -14.92
C ALA A 125 20.31 8.69 -13.83
N GLU A 126 19.92 8.37 -12.59
CA GLU A 126 20.11 9.30 -11.46
C GLU A 126 21.59 9.59 -11.21
N VAL A 127 22.43 8.55 -11.10
CA VAL A 127 23.86 8.70 -10.89
C VAL A 127 24.50 9.50 -12.03
N ALA A 128 24.12 9.22 -13.29
CA ALA A 128 24.57 10.01 -14.43
C ALA A 128 24.11 11.46 -14.34
N SER A 129 22.88 11.73 -13.90
CA SER A 129 22.37 13.09 -13.68
C SER A 129 23.20 13.85 -12.65
N PHE A 130 23.56 13.21 -11.52
CA PHE A 130 24.45 13.80 -10.52
C PHE A 130 25.85 14.15 -11.07
N PHE A 131 26.42 13.31 -11.94
CA PHE A 131 27.74 13.56 -12.53
C PHE A 131 27.71 14.56 -13.69
N LEU A 132 26.61 14.61 -14.44
CA LEU A 132 26.46 15.46 -15.62
C LEU A 132 25.95 16.85 -15.28
N LEU A 133 25.28 17.04 -14.13
CA LEU A 133 24.91 18.36 -13.62
C LEU A 133 26.19 19.19 -13.41
N PRO A 134 26.45 20.22 -14.24
CA PRO A 134 27.56 21.10 -13.99
C PRO A 134 27.33 21.78 -12.63
N LEU A 135 28.39 21.89 -11.84
CA LEU A 135 28.39 22.60 -10.55
C LEU A 135 28.06 24.11 -10.69
N THR A 136 27.72 24.59 -11.89
CA THR A 136 27.61 26.00 -12.29
C THR A 136 26.24 26.40 -12.87
N GLY A 137 25.22 25.55 -12.82
CA GLY A 137 23.88 25.88 -13.37
C GLY A 137 23.76 25.59 -14.88
N GLU A 138 22.54 25.69 -15.42
CA GLU A 138 22.20 25.34 -16.81
C GLU A 138 22.90 26.25 -17.84
N ASP A 139 23.15 27.50 -17.45
CA ASP A 139 23.97 28.48 -18.17
C ASP A 139 24.96 29.07 -17.17
N GLU A 140 26.23 29.19 -17.54
CA GLU A 140 27.37 29.52 -16.67
C GLU A 140 27.28 30.92 -15.99
N ASN A 141 26.13 31.62 -16.07
CA ASN A 141 25.89 32.96 -15.50
C ASN A 141 24.41 33.36 -15.23
N THR A 142 23.40 32.48 -15.31
CA THR A 142 21.97 32.90 -15.16
C THR A 142 21.31 32.54 -13.84
N ASP A 143 21.71 31.46 -13.18
CA ASP A 143 21.12 31.05 -11.91
C ASP A 143 21.88 31.65 -10.72
N ASP A 144 21.15 32.44 -9.92
CA ASP A 144 21.69 32.99 -8.68
C ASP A 144 22.12 31.84 -7.76
N TYR A 145 23.31 31.94 -7.15
CA TYR A 145 23.87 30.93 -6.22
C TYR A 145 22.87 30.49 -5.12
N TRP A 146 22.01 31.41 -4.68
CA TRP A 146 20.95 31.13 -3.71
C TRP A 146 19.97 30.07 -4.19
N VAL A 147 19.58 30.09 -5.47
CA VAL A 147 18.61 29.16 -6.06
C VAL A 147 19.13 27.73 -6.01
N TYR A 148 20.39 27.55 -6.42
CA TYR A 148 21.09 26.27 -6.34
C TYR A 148 21.16 25.74 -4.90
N LEU A 149 21.65 26.57 -3.97
CA LEU A 149 21.83 26.16 -2.57
C LEU A 149 20.49 25.79 -1.92
N THR A 150 19.45 26.59 -2.15
CA THR A 150 18.12 26.29 -1.60
C THR A 150 17.50 25.06 -2.23
N GLY A 151 17.75 24.79 -3.51
CA GLY A 151 17.29 23.56 -4.19
C GLY A 151 17.84 22.30 -3.53
N TRP A 152 19.16 22.22 -3.35
CA TRP A 152 19.81 21.07 -2.71
C TRP A 152 19.45 20.90 -1.24
N VAL A 153 19.34 22.00 -0.49
CA VAL A 153 18.90 21.96 0.91
C VAL A 153 17.46 21.44 1.00
N LEU A 154 16.56 21.90 0.11
CA LEU A 154 15.18 21.43 0.07
C LEU A 154 15.11 19.94 -0.31
N TYR A 155 15.89 19.52 -1.31
CA TYR A 155 16.00 18.11 -1.70
C TYR A 155 16.45 17.23 -0.52
N GLY A 156 17.53 17.61 0.16
CA GLY A 156 18.02 16.88 1.33
C GLY A 156 17.01 16.86 2.48
N PHE A 157 16.29 17.97 2.69
CA PHE A 157 15.24 18.06 3.70
C PHE A 157 14.08 17.10 3.42
N LEU A 158 13.62 17.00 2.17
CA LEU A 158 12.54 16.07 1.80
C LEU A 158 12.96 14.60 2.01
N TRP A 159 14.19 14.24 1.63
CA TRP A 159 14.73 12.91 1.91
C TRP A 159 14.84 12.63 3.41
N LEU A 160 15.27 13.61 4.19
CA LEU A 160 15.34 13.50 5.64
C LEU A 160 13.96 13.19 6.24
N LEU A 161 12.88 13.80 5.75
CA LEU A 161 11.52 13.45 6.19
C LEU A 161 11.17 11.97 5.90
N ILE A 162 11.51 11.48 4.70
CA ILE A 162 11.29 10.07 4.33
C ILE A 162 12.09 9.14 5.27
N PHE A 163 13.36 9.46 5.55
CA PHE A 163 14.19 8.68 6.46
C PHE A 163 13.66 8.69 7.89
N ILE A 164 13.16 9.83 8.38
CA ILE A 164 12.56 9.91 9.72
C ILE A 164 11.35 8.97 9.82
N VAL A 165 10.47 8.98 8.82
CA VAL A 165 9.30 8.08 8.78
C VAL A 165 9.75 6.62 8.71
N ALA A 166 10.76 6.30 7.90
CA ALA A 166 11.32 4.96 7.80
C ALA A 166 11.90 4.47 9.14
N ILE A 167 12.68 5.30 9.84
CA ILE A 167 13.24 4.98 11.16
C ILE A 167 12.10 4.80 12.18
N TRP A 168 11.11 5.68 12.17
CA TRP A 168 9.96 5.57 13.07
C TRP A 168 9.21 4.23 12.88
N GLN A 169 9.01 3.82 11.62
CA GLN A 169 8.39 2.54 11.28
C GLN A 169 9.24 1.34 11.71
N ILE A 170 10.56 1.40 11.55
CA ILE A 170 11.48 0.33 12.00
C ILE A 170 11.47 0.23 13.53
N CYS A 171 11.51 1.36 14.23
CA CYS A 171 11.50 1.40 15.70
C CYS A 171 10.20 0.82 16.27
N GLY A 172 9.07 1.01 15.59
CA GLY A 172 7.76 0.46 15.95
C GLY A 172 7.63 -1.07 15.83
N GLN A 173 8.56 -1.76 15.17
CA GLN A 173 8.53 -3.22 15.06
C GLN A 173 8.86 -3.92 16.39
N VAL A 174 8.15 -5.02 16.63
CA VAL A 174 8.19 -5.81 17.88
C VAL A 174 9.33 -6.86 17.83
N ASP A 175 10.55 -6.41 17.55
CA ASP A 175 11.75 -7.27 17.60
C ASP A 175 12.83 -6.67 18.53
N TYR A 176 13.77 -7.47 19.02
CA TYR A 176 14.73 -7.03 20.03
C TYR A 176 16.01 -6.40 19.43
N ASN A 177 16.49 -6.91 18.28
CA ASN A 177 17.68 -6.39 17.61
C ASN A 177 17.31 -5.46 16.44
N PHE A 178 18.05 -4.36 16.24
CA PHE A 178 17.86 -3.43 15.11
C PHE A 178 17.92 -4.13 13.74
N GLY A 179 18.85 -5.08 13.56
CA GLY A 179 18.94 -5.85 12.31
C GLY A 179 17.74 -6.76 12.08
N GLN A 180 17.19 -7.35 13.15
CA GLN A 180 15.97 -8.16 13.06
C GLN A 180 14.75 -7.29 12.79
N LYS A 181 14.63 -6.11 13.45
CA LYS A 181 13.59 -5.11 13.15
C LYS A 181 13.60 -4.69 11.69
N LEU A 182 14.78 -4.45 11.12
CA LEU A 182 14.92 -4.09 9.71
C LEU A 182 14.48 -5.25 8.82
N GLN A 183 14.97 -6.47 9.08
CA GLN A 183 14.59 -7.65 8.29
C GLN A 183 13.09 -7.95 8.37
N SER A 184 12.47 -7.76 9.54
CA SER A 184 11.03 -7.89 9.73
C SER A 184 10.24 -6.79 9.02
N SER A 185 10.76 -5.55 8.99
CA SER A 185 10.14 -4.43 8.27
C SER A 185 10.13 -4.64 6.76
N LEU A 186 11.12 -5.36 6.23
CA LEU A 186 11.22 -5.69 4.81
C LEU A 186 10.33 -6.87 4.40
N LYS A 187 9.70 -7.57 5.35
CA LYS A 187 8.76 -8.64 5.02
C LYS A 187 7.38 -8.06 4.67
N PRO A 188 6.69 -8.62 3.66
CA PRO A 188 5.33 -8.20 3.35
C PRO A 188 4.41 -8.43 4.55
N THR A 189 3.42 -7.56 4.71
CA THR A 189 2.49 -7.64 5.84
C THR A 189 1.71 -8.97 5.82
N ARG A 190 1.34 -9.48 7.00
CA ARG A 190 0.60 -10.76 7.13
C ARG A 190 -0.74 -10.78 6.39
N ASN A 191 -1.36 -9.61 6.17
CA ASN A 191 -2.60 -9.46 5.42
C ASN A 191 -2.41 -9.18 3.92
N TRP A 192 -1.18 -9.28 3.40
CA TRP A 192 -0.87 -9.08 1.98
C TRP A 192 -1.68 -10.01 1.07
N GLY A 193 -2.19 -9.45 -0.03
CA GLY A 193 -3.00 -10.13 -1.04
C GLY A 193 -4.22 -9.31 -1.48
N PRO A 194 -5.07 -9.87 -2.35
CA PRO A 194 -6.29 -9.21 -2.83
C PRO A 194 -7.22 -8.81 -1.67
N VAL A 195 -7.88 -7.66 -1.81
CA VAL A 195 -8.85 -7.14 -0.82
C VAL A 195 -10.10 -8.01 -0.77
N ASP A 196 -10.58 -8.48 -1.93
CA ASP A 196 -11.77 -9.31 -2.02
C ASP A 196 -11.51 -10.71 -1.43
N PRO A 197 -12.37 -11.20 -0.51
CA PRO A 197 -12.15 -12.47 0.15
C PRO A 197 -12.14 -13.65 -0.83
N ILE A 198 -13.01 -13.64 -1.85
CA ILE A 198 -13.09 -14.69 -2.87
C ILE A 198 -11.79 -14.74 -3.68
N CYS A 199 -11.33 -13.59 -4.16
CA CYS A 199 -10.08 -13.48 -4.93
C CYS A 199 -8.88 -13.88 -4.06
N ARG A 200 -8.89 -13.51 -2.78
CA ARG A 200 -7.84 -13.87 -1.82
C ARG A 200 -7.77 -15.36 -1.58
N HIS A 201 -8.90 -16.06 -1.42
CA HIS A 201 -8.91 -17.51 -1.29
C HIS A 201 -8.35 -18.20 -2.53
N GLY A 202 -8.76 -17.76 -3.73
CA GLY A 202 -8.21 -18.28 -4.98
C GLY A 202 -6.70 -18.03 -5.11
N TRP A 203 -6.22 -16.86 -4.68
CA TRP A 203 -4.80 -16.51 -4.69
C TRP A 203 -3.98 -17.36 -3.69
N VAL A 204 -4.50 -17.64 -2.50
CA VAL A 204 -3.83 -18.51 -1.52
C VAL A 204 -3.69 -19.93 -2.09
N GLN A 205 -4.77 -20.50 -2.64
CA GLN A 205 -4.73 -21.82 -3.28
C GLN A 205 -3.75 -21.87 -4.46
N TRP A 206 -3.71 -20.80 -5.26
CA TRP A 206 -2.76 -20.65 -6.35
C TRP A 206 -1.30 -20.68 -5.86
N ARG A 207 -0.98 -19.94 -4.78
CA ARG A 207 0.38 -19.93 -4.22
C ARG A 207 0.77 -21.28 -3.61
N GLU A 208 -0.15 -21.94 -2.90
CA GLU A 208 0.08 -23.28 -2.34
C GLU A 208 0.35 -24.30 -3.45
N SER A 209 -0.43 -24.26 -4.53
CA SER A 209 -0.25 -25.15 -5.69
C SER A 209 1.10 -24.91 -6.37
N TYR A 210 1.48 -23.63 -6.55
CA TYR A 210 2.79 -23.27 -7.09
C TYR A 210 3.95 -23.78 -6.21
N GLN A 211 3.83 -23.67 -4.89
CA GLN A 211 4.84 -24.16 -3.96
C GLN A 211 4.93 -25.70 -3.93
N ALA A 212 3.80 -26.40 -4.04
CA ALA A 212 3.75 -27.86 -3.95
C ALA A 212 4.15 -28.56 -5.26
N THR A 213 3.71 -28.05 -6.41
CA THR A 213 3.85 -28.74 -7.70
C THR A 213 4.79 -28.03 -8.66
N GLY A 214 5.07 -26.73 -8.46
CA GLY A 214 5.81 -25.90 -9.42
C GLY A 214 5.05 -25.61 -10.72
N GLU A 215 3.92 -26.28 -10.94
CA GLU A 215 3.01 -26.06 -12.05
C GLU A 215 1.99 -24.96 -11.76
N ARG A 216 1.53 -24.31 -12.83
CA ARG A 216 0.66 -23.14 -12.77
C ARG A 216 -0.70 -23.53 -13.36
N ASP A 217 -1.64 -23.86 -12.49
CA ASP A 217 -2.97 -24.34 -12.88
C ASP A 217 -3.96 -23.18 -13.07
N PHE A 218 -4.07 -22.69 -14.30
CA PHE A 218 -5.00 -21.62 -14.68
C PHE A 218 -6.48 -22.01 -14.58
N THR A 219 -6.81 -23.28 -14.37
CA THR A 219 -8.20 -23.72 -14.22
C THR A 219 -8.82 -23.34 -12.87
N LEU A 220 -7.99 -22.99 -11.87
CA LEU A 220 -8.41 -22.53 -10.54
C LEU A 220 -9.31 -21.29 -10.60
N LYS A 221 -9.03 -20.33 -11.49
CA LYS A 221 -9.84 -19.11 -11.65
C LYS A 221 -11.28 -19.41 -12.10
N ARG A 222 -11.49 -20.54 -12.79
CA ARG A 222 -12.81 -21.01 -13.23
C ARG A 222 -13.55 -21.81 -12.15
N ARG A 223 -12.84 -22.42 -11.20
CA ARG A 223 -13.41 -23.23 -10.10
C ARG A 223 -13.63 -22.44 -8.79
N GLY A 224 -12.84 -21.37 -8.58
CA GLY A 224 -12.73 -20.68 -7.30
C GLY A 224 -14.03 -20.16 -6.68
N THR A 225 -15.02 -19.73 -7.50
CA THR A 225 -16.31 -19.27 -6.97
C THR A 225 -17.06 -20.41 -6.27
N ARG A 226 -17.08 -21.60 -6.90
CA ARG A 226 -17.81 -22.78 -6.39
C ARG A 226 -17.17 -23.32 -5.13
N ASP A 227 -15.85 -23.42 -5.13
CA ASP A 227 -15.11 -24.02 -4.02
C ASP A 227 -15.14 -23.10 -2.79
N TYR A 228 -15.10 -21.77 -2.96
CA TYR A 228 -15.29 -20.82 -1.87
C TYR A 228 -16.72 -20.87 -1.30
N THR A 229 -17.75 -20.96 -2.14
CA THR A 229 -19.12 -21.05 -1.61
C THR A 229 -19.35 -22.34 -0.84
N HIS A 230 -18.71 -23.43 -1.26
CA HIS A 230 -18.84 -24.72 -0.60
C HIS A 230 -18.07 -24.76 0.72
N SER A 231 -16.88 -24.15 0.80
CA SER A 231 -16.11 -24.06 2.05
C SER A 231 -16.85 -23.24 3.11
N ILE A 232 -17.39 -22.08 2.75
CA ILE A 232 -18.20 -21.24 3.65
C ILE A 232 -19.47 -21.98 4.10
N LYS A 233 -20.18 -22.66 3.18
CA LYS A 233 -21.36 -23.47 3.53
C LYS A 233 -21.00 -24.65 4.44
N SER A 234 -19.83 -25.28 4.26
CA SER A 234 -19.38 -26.35 5.14
C SER A 234 -19.01 -25.82 6.52
N GLU A 235 -18.28 -24.71 6.60
CA GLU A 235 -17.88 -24.08 7.87
C GLU A 235 -19.10 -23.59 8.65
N ALA A 236 -20.08 -22.97 7.98
CA ALA A 236 -21.38 -22.66 8.58
C ALA A 236 -22.09 -23.92 9.10
N ARG A 237 -22.04 -25.04 8.35
CA ARG A 237 -22.61 -26.33 8.80
C ARG A 237 -21.91 -26.85 10.06
N TYR A 238 -20.58 -26.85 10.12
CA TYR A 238 -19.83 -27.29 11.30
C TYR A 238 -20.10 -26.38 12.51
N ASN A 239 -20.14 -25.06 12.31
CA ASN A 239 -20.49 -24.10 13.36
C ASN A 239 -21.94 -24.26 13.85
N THR A 240 -22.87 -24.67 13.00
CA THR A 240 -24.23 -25.04 13.44
C THR A 240 -24.31 -26.41 14.10
N MET A 241 -23.32 -27.28 13.90
CA MET A 241 -23.26 -28.62 14.49
C MET A 241 -22.61 -28.60 15.87
N SER A 242 -21.76 -27.60 16.15
CA SER A 242 -21.23 -27.29 17.48
C SER A 242 -22.20 -26.45 18.33
N LEU A 243 -23.19 -25.80 17.71
CA LEU A 243 -24.32 -25.22 18.44
C LEU A 243 -25.31 -26.32 18.82
N PRO A 244 -25.79 -26.36 20.08
CA PRO A 244 -26.74 -27.37 20.50
C PRO A 244 -28.01 -27.24 19.66
N ARG A 245 -28.34 -28.32 18.95
CA ARG A 245 -29.58 -28.46 18.18
C ARG A 245 -30.74 -28.17 19.11
N SER A 246 -31.59 -27.17 18.77
CA SER A 246 -32.78 -26.81 19.56
C SER A 246 -33.60 -28.08 19.82
N GLY A 247 -33.56 -28.57 21.06
CA GLY A 247 -34.11 -29.86 21.47
C GLY A 247 -33.15 -30.80 22.22
N SER A 248 -31.82 -30.56 22.22
CA SER A 248 -30.89 -31.33 23.05
C SER A 248 -30.36 -30.51 24.22
N GLN A 249 -30.87 -30.82 25.41
CA GLN A 249 -30.46 -30.23 26.68
C GLN A 249 -29.23 -30.98 27.20
N TYR A 250 -28.03 -30.58 26.77
CA TYR A 250 -26.81 -31.06 27.42
C TYR A 250 -26.56 -30.22 28.67
N VAL A 251 -26.72 -30.85 29.83
CA VAL A 251 -26.22 -30.32 31.10
C VAL A 251 -24.69 -30.42 31.03
N VAL A 252 -24.01 -29.29 30.90
CA VAL A 252 -22.56 -29.22 31.10
C VAL A 252 -22.32 -29.55 32.58
N GLN A 253 -21.85 -30.77 32.86
CA GLN A 253 -21.42 -31.13 34.21
C GLN A 253 -20.14 -30.37 34.52
N LEU A 254 -20.23 -29.49 35.51
CA LEU A 254 -19.08 -28.77 36.04
C LEU A 254 -18.20 -29.75 36.82
N PRO A 255 -16.87 -29.57 36.81
CA PRO A 255 -15.98 -30.35 37.67
C PRO A 255 -16.43 -30.27 39.13
N GLU A 256 -16.49 -31.40 39.83
CA GLU A 256 -16.93 -31.47 41.23
C GLU A 256 -16.08 -30.52 42.09
N GLY A 257 -16.74 -29.49 42.66
CA GLY A 257 -16.11 -28.47 43.51
C GLY A 257 -16.13 -27.04 42.97
N LEU A 258 -16.60 -26.79 41.74
CA LEU A 258 -16.71 -25.43 41.21
C LEU A 258 -18.11 -24.82 41.49
N ASP A 259 -18.25 -24.09 42.59
CA ASP A 259 -19.46 -23.34 42.91
C ASP A 259 -19.50 -22.00 42.15
N ILE A 260 -20.31 -21.94 41.10
CA ILE A 260 -20.45 -20.75 40.23
C ILE A 260 -21.49 -19.77 40.78
N SER A 261 -22.19 -20.12 41.87
CA SER A 261 -23.25 -19.27 42.45
C SER A 261 -22.76 -17.91 42.94
N ASP A 262 -21.45 -17.77 43.20
CA ASP A 262 -20.84 -16.52 43.66
C ASP A 262 -20.37 -15.58 42.54
N HIS A 263 -20.30 -16.03 41.28
CA HIS A 263 -19.89 -15.16 40.18
C HIS A 263 -20.97 -14.14 39.81
N ALA A 264 -20.66 -12.86 40.00
CA ALA A 264 -21.56 -11.71 39.80
C ALA A 264 -22.22 -11.65 38.40
N TYR A 265 -21.59 -12.24 37.38
CA TYR A 265 -22.10 -12.26 36.01
C TYR A 265 -23.35 -13.15 35.86
N TRP A 266 -23.41 -14.28 36.57
CA TRP A 266 -24.48 -15.28 36.45
C TRP A 266 -25.67 -15.03 37.37
N ARG A 267 -25.49 -14.23 38.43
CA ARG A 267 -26.54 -13.90 39.41
C ARG A 267 -27.70 -13.10 38.80
N ARG A 268 -27.45 -12.31 37.75
CA ARG A 268 -28.48 -11.50 37.07
C ARG A 268 -29.41 -12.31 36.17
N ASP A 269 -28.93 -13.37 35.53
CA ASP A 269 -29.77 -14.17 34.63
C ASP A 269 -30.69 -15.13 35.39
N LEU A 270 -30.25 -15.65 36.54
CA LEU A 270 -31.06 -16.54 37.37
C LEU A 270 -32.26 -15.82 38.04
N SER A 271 -32.14 -14.52 38.33
CA SER A 271 -33.27 -13.73 38.85
C SER A 271 -34.32 -13.43 37.77
N ASN A 272 -33.90 -13.29 36.51
CA ASN A 272 -34.80 -13.11 35.37
C ASN A 272 -35.57 -14.39 35.02
N LEU A 273 -34.95 -15.57 35.18
CA LEU A 273 -35.58 -16.88 34.97
C LEU A 273 -36.63 -17.26 36.04
N LYS A 274 -36.52 -16.72 37.27
CA LYS A 274 -37.56 -16.91 38.29
C LYS A 274 -38.81 -16.07 38.06
N LYS A 275 -38.70 -14.93 37.36
CA LYS A 275 -39.85 -14.05 37.07
C LYS A 275 -40.75 -14.55 35.94
N THR A 276 -40.29 -15.50 35.13
CA THR A 276 -41.06 -16.06 34.00
C THR A 276 -41.85 -17.33 34.34
N LYS A 277 -41.88 -17.75 35.62
CA LYS A 277 -42.63 -18.92 36.09
C LYS A 277 -43.75 -18.62 37.10
N THR A 278 -44.19 -17.37 37.20
CA THR A 278 -45.45 -16.96 37.85
C THR A 278 -46.27 -16.18 36.87
#